data_AF-W8BTS0-F1
#
_entry.id   AF-W8BTS0-F1
#
_cell.length_a   1.000
_cell.length_b   1.000
_cell.length_c   1.000
_cell.angle_alpha   90.00
_cell.angle_beta   90.00
_cell.angle_gamma   90.00
#
_symmetry.space_group_name_H-M   'P 1'
#
loop_
_entity.id
_entity.type
_entity.pdbx_description
1 polymer ?
#
loop_
_entity_poly.entity_id
_entity_poly.type
_entity_poly.pdbx_seq_one_letter_code
_entity_poly.pdbx_strand_id
1 'polypeptide(L)'
;YFIFFLKMSNKITIVSTLCFLLVLTIATLTAAQTEAEPKKCNEDCPTTRDLVCGYDSNCYARFDNKCLYDRLKCTTKHNLETVDMSLCDLAERKTHPAYRLC
;
A
#
# COMPACT_ATOMS: atom_id res chain seq x y z
N TYR A 1 55.18 26.45 -1.76
CA TYR A 1 54.47 25.20 -2.14
C TYR A 1 54.14 24.28 -0.95
N PHE A 2 54.97 24.16 0.10
CA PHE A 2 54.73 23.23 1.23
C PHE A 2 53.63 23.69 2.22
N ILE A 3 53.43 25.00 2.40
CA ILE A 3 52.43 25.57 3.34
C ILE A 3 50.99 25.42 2.82
N PHE A 4 50.79 25.38 1.50
CA PHE A 4 49.46 25.24 0.88
C PHE A 4 48.88 23.82 1.05
N PHE A 5 49.74 22.80 1.11
CA PHE A 5 49.35 21.40 1.33
C PHE A 5 48.86 21.13 2.77
N LEU A 6 49.42 21.81 3.77
CA LEU A 6 48.98 21.72 5.17
C LEU A 6 47.60 22.35 5.39
N LYS A 7 47.26 23.43 4.68
CA LYS A 7 45.95 24.11 4.77
C LYS A 7 44.84 23.35 4.03
N MET A 8 45.16 22.64 2.94
CA MET A 8 44.20 21.77 2.22
C MET A 8 43.90 20.48 2.98
N SER A 9 44.86 19.92 3.73
CA SER A 9 44.63 18.72 4.54
C SER A 9 43.56 18.92 5.62
N ASN A 10 43.55 20.05 6.32
CA ASN A 10 42.61 20.33 7.42
C ASN A 10 41.15 20.42 6.95
N LYS A 11 40.90 21.06 5.80
CA LYS A 11 39.55 21.20 5.23
C LYS A 11 38.99 19.88 4.68
N ILE A 12 39.85 19.04 4.08
CA ILE A 12 39.47 17.74 3.53
C ILE A 12 39.13 16.76 4.66
N THR A 13 39.89 16.78 5.77
CA THR A 13 39.59 15.97 6.97
C THR A 13 38.26 16.38 7.59
N ILE A 14 37.97 17.69 7.71
CA ILE A 14 36.71 18.21 8.25
C ILE A 14 35.50 17.79 7.38
N VAL A 15 35.62 17.91 6.05
CA VAL A 15 34.56 17.50 5.11
C VAL A 15 34.32 15.99 5.17
N SER A 16 35.38 15.19 5.27
CA SER A 16 35.28 13.74 5.42
C SER A 16 34.59 13.35 6.74
N THR A 17 34.96 13.97 7.86
CA THR A 17 34.32 13.72 9.16
C THR A 17 32.85 14.17 9.20
N LEU A 18 32.52 15.29 8.56
CA LEU A 18 31.13 15.77 8.45
C LEU A 18 30.28 14.83 7.58
N CYS A 19 30.83 14.33 6.47
CA CYS A 19 30.18 13.31 5.65
C CYS A 19 29.94 12.00 6.42
N PHE A 20 30.92 11.53 7.19
CA PHE A 20 30.76 10.33 8.01
C PHE A 20 29.70 10.48 9.11
N LEU A 21 29.64 11.65 9.77
CA LEU A 21 28.62 11.95 10.76
C LEU A 21 27.21 12.07 10.13
N LEU A 22 27.11 12.68 8.95
CA LEU A 22 25.86 12.71 8.18
C LEU A 22 25.36 11.29 7.86
N VAL A 23 26.24 10.40 7.39
CA VAL A 23 25.90 9.00 7.08
C VAL A 23 25.45 8.20 8.31
N LEU A 24 26.02 8.47 9.49
CA LEU A 24 25.60 7.82 10.74
C LEU A 24 24.20 8.26 11.19
N THR A 25 23.80 9.52 10.96
CA THR A 25 22.45 10.02 11.34
C THR A 25 21.32 9.48 10.47
N ILE A 26 21.59 9.11 9.21
CA ILE A 26 20.58 8.50 8.32
C ILE A 26 20.30 7.05 8.68
N ALA A 27 21.24 6.36 9.35
CA ALA A 27 21.12 4.95 9.71
C ALA A 27 20.21 4.69 10.93
N THR A 28 19.90 5.71 11.74
CA THR A 28 19.02 5.57 12.92
C THR A 28 17.54 5.80 12.61
N LEU A 29 17.20 6.16 11.38
CA LEU A 29 15.81 6.39 10.95
C LEU A 29 15.21 5.17 10.23
N THR A 30 15.63 3.96 10.58
CA THR A 30 14.85 2.75 10.27
C THR A 30 13.72 2.66 11.28
N ALA A 31 12.66 3.41 10.97
CA ALA A 31 11.38 3.38 11.66
C ALA A 31 10.97 1.93 11.92
N ALA A 32 10.57 1.69 13.17
CA ALA A 32 9.93 0.47 13.64
C ALA A 32 8.95 -0.05 12.58
N GLN A 33 9.33 -1.15 11.92
CA GLN A 33 8.38 -1.93 11.15
C GLN A 33 7.55 -2.67 12.18
N THR A 34 6.44 -2.05 12.58
CA THR A 34 5.35 -2.77 13.22
C THR A 34 4.83 -3.75 12.18
N GLU A 35 5.43 -4.95 12.14
CA GLU A 35 4.85 -6.09 11.46
C GLU A 35 3.53 -6.38 12.17
N ALA A 36 2.46 -5.75 11.68
CA ALA A 36 1.11 -6.12 12.05
C ALA A 36 1.01 -7.61 11.74
N GLU A 37 0.76 -8.43 12.78
CA GLU A 37 0.48 -9.85 12.62
C GLU A 37 -0.45 -10.06 11.42
N PRO A 38 -0.24 -11.12 10.61
CA PRO A 38 -1.13 -11.41 9.50
C PRO A 38 -2.54 -11.56 10.05
N LYS A 39 -3.38 -10.53 9.84
CA LYS A 39 -4.79 -10.55 10.24
C LYS A 39 -5.40 -11.79 9.61
N LYS A 40 -5.67 -12.79 10.44
CA LYS A 40 -6.31 -14.03 10.01
C LYS A 40 -7.68 -13.62 9.45
N CYS A 41 -7.85 -13.75 8.14
CA CYS A 41 -9.09 -13.37 7.49
C CYS A 41 -10.20 -14.31 7.96
N ASN A 42 -11.35 -13.78 8.35
CA ASN A 42 -12.49 -14.63 8.72
C ASN A 42 -12.86 -15.51 7.52
N GLU A 43 -12.91 -16.82 7.74
CA GLU A 43 -13.29 -17.79 6.71
C GLU A 43 -14.79 -18.08 6.72
N ASP A 44 -15.43 -17.97 7.87
CA ASP A 44 -16.85 -18.24 8.07
C ASP A 44 -17.69 -16.97 7.89
N CYS A 45 -18.52 -16.95 6.84
CA CYS A 45 -19.45 -15.87 6.57
C CYS A 45 -20.91 -16.34 6.73
N PRO A 46 -21.78 -15.52 7.36
CA PRO A 46 -23.18 -15.85 7.50
C PRO A 46 -23.88 -15.86 6.12
N THR A 47 -24.94 -16.65 6.00
CA THR A 47 -25.75 -16.75 4.78
C THR A 47 -26.73 -15.59 4.59
N THR A 48 -26.70 -14.59 5.48
CA THR A 48 -27.49 -13.37 5.37
C THR A 48 -27.09 -12.61 4.12
N ARG A 49 -28.07 -12.24 3.28
CA ARG A 49 -27.83 -11.47 2.06
C ARG A 49 -27.78 -9.98 2.38
N ASP A 50 -26.62 -9.38 2.19
CA ASP A 50 -26.37 -7.95 2.34
C ASP A 50 -25.44 -7.50 1.20
N LEU A 51 -26.05 -7.25 0.05
CA LEU A 51 -25.32 -7.12 -1.21
C LEU A 51 -24.36 -5.93 -1.18
N VAL A 52 -23.09 -6.17 -1.54
CA VAL A 52 -22.06 -5.13 -1.64
C VAL A 52 -21.48 -5.10 -3.05
N CYS A 53 -21.32 -3.90 -3.61
CA CYS A 53 -20.58 -3.69 -4.85
C CYS A 53 -19.17 -3.19 -4.51
N GLY A 54 -18.15 -3.90 -4.99
CA GLY A 54 -16.75 -3.56 -4.84
C GLY A 54 -16.13 -3.19 -6.18
N TYR A 55 -15.17 -2.27 -6.17
CA TYR A 55 -14.37 -1.89 -7.33
C TYR A 55 -12.89 -1.99 -6.99
N ASP A 56 -12.10 -2.66 -7.83
CA ASP A 56 -10.67 -2.94 -7.60
C ASP A 56 -9.73 -2.17 -8.54
N SER A 57 -10.15 -0.98 -9.00
CA SER A 57 -9.50 -0.16 -10.04
C SER A 57 -9.53 -0.77 -11.46
N ASN A 58 -9.93 -2.04 -11.63
CA ASN A 58 -9.98 -2.70 -12.94
C ASN A 58 -11.40 -3.17 -13.30
N CYS A 59 -12.12 -3.77 -12.36
CA CYS A 59 -13.44 -4.32 -12.54
C CYS A 59 -14.33 -4.12 -11.31
N TYR A 60 -15.62 -4.24 -11.53
CA TYR A 60 -16.66 -4.23 -10.51
C TYR A 60 -16.97 -5.67 -10.11
N ALA A 61 -17.09 -5.95 -8.82
CA ALA A 61 -17.44 -7.25 -8.29
C ALA A 61 -18.63 -7.11 -7.34
N ARG A 62 -19.58 -8.02 -7.45
CA ARG A 62 -20.74 -8.09 -6.56
C ARG A 62 -20.53 -9.18 -5.53
N PHE A 63 -20.79 -8.86 -4.27
CA PHE A 63 -20.67 -9.77 -3.15
C PHE A 63 -22.03 -9.98 -2.50
N ASP A 64 -22.34 -11.23 -2.15
CA ASP A 64 -23.62 -11.58 -1.53
C ASP A 64 -23.78 -11.03 -0.11
N ASN A 65 -22.67 -10.78 0.57
CA ASN A 65 -22.63 -10.18 1.90
C ASN A 65 -21.32 -9.42 2.14
N LYS A 66 -21.34 -8.52 3.13
CA LYS A 66 -20.17 -7.76 3.54
C LYS A 66 -19.02 -8.62 4.08
N CYS A 67 -19.31 -9.78 4.66
CA CYS A 67 -18.26 -10.68 5.15
C CYS A 67 -17.41 -11.25 4.00
N LEU A 68 -18.02 -11.64 2.88
CA LEU A 68 -17.32 -12.12 1.69
C LEU A 68 -16.45 -11.01 1.07
N TYR A 69 -16.97 -9.77 1.06
CA TYR A 69 -16.20 -8.60 0.65
C TYR A 69 -14.97 -8.38 1.57
N ASP A 70 -15.17 -8.36 2.89
CA ASP A 70 -14.09 -8.14 3.87
C ASP A 70 -13.07 -9.30 3.84
N ARG A 71 -13.53 -10.53 3.63
CA ARG A 71 -12.68 -11.72 3.45
C ARG A 71 -11.81 -11.57 2.21
N LEU A 72 -12.38 -11.20 1.06
CA LEU A 72 -11.59 -11.04 -0.16
C LEU A 72 -10.56 -9.91 0.01
N LYS A 73 -10.99 -8.76 0.55
CA LYS A 73 -10.13 -7.60 0.83
C LYS A 73 -8.96 -7.98 1.75
N CYS A 74 -9.20 -8.86 2.71
CA CYS A 74 -8.18 -9.38 3.59
C CYS A 74 -7.24 -10.38 2.89
N THR A 75 -7.76 -11.35 2.14
CA THR A 75 -6.98 -12.45 1.55
C THR A 75 -6.10 -12.01 0.38
N THR A 76 -6.62 -11.18 -0.51
CA THR A 76 -5.94 -10.84 -1.78
C THR A 76 -5.17 -9.52 -1.73
N LYS A 77 -5.30 -8.74 -0.65
CA LYS A 77 -4.78 -7.36 -0.55
C LYS A 77 -5.17 -6.46 -1.73
N HIS A 78 -6.23 -6.80 -2.47
CA HIS A 78 -6.77 -5.90 -3.47
C HIS A 78 -7.29 -4.62 -2.80
N ASN A 79 -7.06 -3.48 -3.43
CA ASN A 79 -7.68 -2.22 -3.04
C ASN A 79 -9.15 -2.20 -3.50
N LEU A 80 -9.97 -3.05 -2.87
CA LEU A 80 -11.41 -3.02 -3.06
C LEU A 80 -11.99 -1.79 -2.37
N GLU A 81 -12.63 -0.94 -3.15
CA GLU A 81 -13.44 0.19 -2.69
C GLU A 81 -14.91 -0.18 -2.80
N THR A 82 -15.70 0.16 -1.78
CA THR A 82 -17.14 -0.01 -1.85
C THR A 82 -17.72 1.11 -2.69
N VAL A 83 -18.49 0.75 -3.71
CA VAL A 83 -19.15 1.70 -4.62
C VAL A 83 -20.65 1.44 -4.64
N ASP A 84 -21.39 2.34 -5.28
CA ASP A 84 -22.84 2.21 -5.40
C ASP A 84 -23.24 0.96 -6.21
N MET A 85 -24.27 0.23 -5.76
CA MET A 85 -24.74 -1.00 -6.41
C MET A 85 -25.16 -0.78 -7.86
N SER A 86 -25.64 0.41 -8.20
CA SER A 86 -26.00 0.76 -9.58
C SER A 86 -24.82 0.63 -10.54
N LEU A 87 -23.58 0.80 -10.08
CA LEU A 87 -22.39 0.61 -10.92
C LEU A 87 -22.16 -0.87 -11.26
N CYS A 88 -22.40 -1.78 -10.30
CA CYS A 88 -22.40 -3.22 -10.56
C CYS A 88 -23.55 -3.61 -11.51
N ASP A 89 -24.76 -3.08 -11.30
CA ASP A 89 -25.91 -3.34 -12.18
C ASP A 89 -25.71 -2.76 -13.59
N LEU A 90 -24.93 -1.67 -13.70
CA LEU A 90 -24.52 -1.10 -14.99
C LEU A 90 -23.44 -1.95 -15.64
N ALA A 91 -22.44 -2.45 -14.89
CA ALA A 91 -21.42 -3.36 -15.42
C ALA A 91 -22.04 -4.67 -15.92
N GLU A 92 -23.08 -5.18 -15.25
CA GLU A 92 -23.79 -6.39 -15.65
C GLU A 92 -24.60 -6.16 -16.93
N ARG A 93 -25.29 -5.01 -17.03
CA ARG A 93 -26.14 -4.69 -18.19
C ARG A 93 -25.39 -4.11 -19.39
N LYS A 94 -24.27 -3.44 -19.15
CA LYS A 94 -23.50 -2.73 -20.16
C LYS A 94 -22.07 -3.23 -20.11
N THR A 95 -21.73 -4.04 -21.10
CA THR A 95 -20.36 -4.36 -21.51
C THR A 95 -19.65 -3.13 -22.12
N HIS A 96 -19.70 -1.99 -21.43
CA HIS A 96 -18.89 -0.83 -21.74
C HIS A 96 -17.47 -1.10 -21.23
N PRO A 97 -16.40 -0.74 -21.96
CA PRO A 97 -15.03 -1.10 -21.58
C PRO A 97 -14.60 -0.59 -20.20
N ALA A 98 -15.22 0.48 -19.71
CA ALA A 98 -14.99 1.02 -18.37
C ALA A 98 -15.74 0.27 -17.23
N TYR A 99 -16.79 -0.49 -17.55
CA TYR A 99 -17.60 -1.24 -16.59
C TYR A 99 -17.51 -2.73 -16.91
N ARG A 100 -16.53 -3.41 -16.32
CA ARG A 100 -16.32 -4.84 -16.45
C ARG A 100 -16.67 -5.53 -15.15
N LEU A 101 -17.37 -6.66 -15.20
CA LEU A 101 -17.49 -7.54 -14.04
C LEU A 101 -16.24 -8.39 -13.87
N CYS A 102 -15.76 -8.47 -12.63
CA CYS A 102 -14.95 -9.58 -12.18
C CYS A 102 -15.87 -10.82 -12.06
#